data_AF-A0A2G5TUN8-F1
#
_entry.id   AF-A0A2G5TUN8-F1
#
_cell.length_a   1.000
_cell.length_b   1.000
_cell.length_c   1.000
_cell.angle_alpha   90.00
_cell.angle_beta   90.00
_cell.angle_gamma   90.00
#
_symmetry.space_group_name_H-M   'P 1'
#
loop_
_entity.id
_entity.type
_entity.pdbx_description
1 polymer ?
#
loop_
_entity_poly.entity_id
_entity_poly.type
_entity_poly.pdbx_seq_one_letter_code
_entity_poly.pdbx_strand_id
1 'polypeptide(L)'
;MSVDSQPQVPVVIRQSDGSKIHEISGHKFKAITLGQPTFCSFCTKFIYGVGKQGYKCLGCETVVHKRCHSFISARCTFGPSSRAPLIPEGSQEQVYRRNRSTSMEPPANNHHFTKHFYTRPTFCDHCGSMLYGILKQGVQCTDCHANVHHRCQDKAMHNCGIQVQ
;
A
#
# COMPACT_ATOMS: atom_id res chain seq x y z
N MET A 1 15.84 -9.09 11.45
CA MET A 1 15.87 -7.78 12.14
C MET A 1 14.49 -7.51 12.70
N SER A 2 14.33 -7.64 14.02
CA SER A 2 13.06 -7.42 14.70
C SER A 2 12.92 -5.92 14.95
N VAL A 3 12.26 -5.19 14.05
CA VAL A 3 11.82 -3.82 14.36
C VAL A 3 10.71 -3.94 15.40
N ASP A 4 11.04 -3.65 16.65
CA ASP A 4 10.10 -3.57 17.77
C ASP A 4 9.16 -2.38 17.56
N SER A 5 8.26 -2.54 16.60
CA SER A 5 7.26 -1.54 16.25
C SER A 5 6.17 -1.64 17.31
N GLN A 6 5.97 -0.58 18.09
CA GLN A 6 4.88 -0.57 19.07
C GLN A 6 3.51 -0.50 18.35
N PRO A 7 2.48 -1.18 18.87
CA PRO A 7 1.15 -1.15 18.28
C PRO A 7 0.49 0.22 18.47
N GLN A 8 -0.06 0.76 17.39
CA GLN A 8 -0.86 1.98 17.39
C GLN A 8 -2.33 1.67 17.69
N VAL A 9 -2.98 2.58 18.42
CA VAL A 9 -4.43 2.55 18.66
C VAL A 9 -5.15 3.09 17.42
N PRO A 10 -5.96 2.28 16.71
CA PRO A 10 -6.65 2.75 15.52
C PRO A 10 -7.78 3.72 15.86
N VAL A 11 -7.93 4.77 15.05
CA VAL A 11 -9.18 5.54 15.02
C VAL A 11 -10.22 4.73 14.25
N VAL A 12 -11.34 4.39 14.89
CA VAL A 12 -12.38 3.54 14.29
C VAL A 12 -13.54 4.39 13.79
N ILE A 13 -13.73 4.42 12.48
CA ILE A 13 -14.82 5.15 11.83
C ILE A 13 -15.90 4.14 11.41
N ARG A 14 -17.14 4.39 11.82
CA ARG A 14 -18.31 3.58 11.41
C ARG A 14 -18.88 4.13 10.11
N GLN A 15 -19.09 3.25 9.12
CA GLN A 15 -19.73 3.59 7.84
C GLN A 15 -21.23 3.34 7.91
N SER A 16 -21.98 3.94 6.98
CA SER A 16 -23.44 3.76 6.82
C SER A 16 -23.83 2.32 6.46
N ASP A 17 -22.96 1.58 5.78
CA ASP A 17 -23.13 0.15 5.44
C ASP A 17 -22.91 -0.80 6.65
N GLY A 18 -22.74 -0.24 7.86
CA GLY A 18 -22.45 -0.99 9.09
C GLY A 18 -21.01 -1.49 9.20
N SER A 19 -20.16 -1.27 8.19
CA SER A 19 -18.75 -1.65 8.25
C SER A 19 -17.91 -0.63 9.04
N LYS A 20 -16.74 -1.08 9.52
CA LYS A 20 -15.80 -0.27 10.29
C LYS A 20 -14.51 -0.05 9.49
N ILE A 21 -14.03 1.18 9.48
CA ILE A 21 -12.72 1.57 8.95
C ILE A 21 -11.78 1.81 10.12
N HIS A 22 -10.59 1.22 10.06
CA HIS A 22 -9.55 1.38 11.06
C HIS A 22 -8.46 2.29 10.46
N GLU A 23 -8.28 3.48 11.02
CA GLU A 23 -7.30 4.45 10.54
C GLU A 23 -6.02 4.42 11.37
N ILE A 24 -4.87 4.18 10.70
CA ILE A 24 -3.54 4.01 11.30
C ILE A 24 -2.49 4.59 10.34
N SER A 25 -1.64 5.51 10.81
CA SER A 25 -0.58 6.12 9.97
C SER A 25 -1.09 6.65 8.60
N GLY A 26 -2.34 7.13 8.54
CA GLY A 26 -3.01 7.59 7.31
C GLY A 26 -3.54 6.49 6.38
N HIS A 27 -3.40 5.21 6.74
CA HIS A 27 -4.07 4.09 6.07
C HIS A 27 -5.50 3.95 6.60
N LYS A 28 -6.46 3.82 5.69
CA LYS A 28 -7.86 3.50 6.02
C LYS A 28 -8.12 2.02 5.72
N PHE A 29 -8.04 1.17 6.74
CA PHE A 29 -8.18 -0.28 6.61
C PHE A 29 -9.64 -0.73 6.71
N LYS A 30 -10.13 -1.44 5.68
CA LYS A 30 -11.44 -2.13 5.68
C LYS A 30 -11.23 -3.63 5.75
N ALA A 31 -12.03 -4.33 6.56
CA ALA A 31 -11.98 -5.78 6.66
C ALA A 31 -12.52 -6.40 5.36
N ILE A 32 -11.75 -7.30 4.76
CA ILE A 32 -12.09 -7.96 3.48
C ILE A 32 -11.93 -9.47 3.57
N THR A 33 -12.69 -10.16 2.70
CA THR A 33 -12.44 -11.56 2.35
C THR A 33 -11.47 -11.61 1.18
N LEU A 34 -10.33 -12.27 1.36
CA LEU A 34 -9.34 -12.55 0.33
C LEU A 34 -9.71 -13.90 -0.29
N GLY A 35 -10.14 -13.90 -1.55
CA GLY A 35 -10.44 -15.14 -2.28
C GLY A 35 -9.18 -15.88 -2.75
N GLN A 36 -8.00 -15.30 -2.52
CA GLN A 36 -6.72 -15.80 -2.99
C GLN A 36 -5.68 -15.79 -1.87
N PRO A 37 -4.67 -16.68 -1.94
CA PRO A 37 -3.51 -16.59 -1.08
C PRO A 37 -2.81 -15.23 -1.25
N THR A 38 -2.74 -14.48 -0.16
CA THR A 38 -2.12 -13.15 -0.11
C THR A 38 -1.16 -13.11 1.06
N PHE A 39 0.01 -12.51 0.87
CA PHE A 39 0.98 -12.28 1.93
C PHE A 39 0.68 -10.99 2.71
N CYS A 40 0.88 -11.04 4.02
CA CYS A 40 0.80 -9.86 4.88
C CYS A 40 2.00 -8.96 4.66
N SER A 41 1.75 -7.68 4.33
CA SER A 41 2.83 -6.71 4.08
C SER A 41 3.67 -6.38 5.31
N PHE A 42 3.19 -6.72 6.52
CA PHE A 42 3.95 -6.51 7.77
C PHE A 42 4.82 -7.72 8.14
N CYS A 43 4.23 -8.91 8.23
CA CYS A 43 4.93 -10.09 8.76
C CYS A 43 5.31 -11.14 7.72
N THR A 44 5.05 -10.84 6.43
CA THR A 44 5.36 -11.66 5.24
C THR A 44 4.80 -13.10 5.26
N LYS A 45 3.90 -13.41 6.20
CA LYS A 45 3.20 -14.70 6.26
C LYS A 45 1.87 -14.64 5.51
N PHE A 46 1.41 -15.80 5.04
CA PHE A 46 0.11 -15.95 4.38
C PHE A 46 -1.05 -15.49 5.28
N ILE A 47 -2.02 -14.83 4.67
CA ILE A 47 -3.31 -14.50 5.28
C ILE A 47 -4.31 -15.58 4.88
N TYR A 48 -4.75 -16.38 5.85
CA TYR A 48 -5.66 -17.51 5.64
C TYR A 48 -6.72 -17.58 6.75
N GLY A 49 -7.77 -18.36 6.53
CA GLY A 49 -8.91 -18.54 7.44
C GLY A 49 -10.26 -18.37 6.74
N VAL A 50 -11.35 -18.53 7.50
CA VAL A 50 -12.74 -18.42 7.01
C VAL A 50 -13.27 -16.99 7.20
N GLY A 51 -14.00 -16.48 6.21
CA GLY A 51 -14.59 -15.14 6.24
C GLY A 51 -13.57 -14.03 5.99
N LYS A 52 -13.75 -12.87 6.63
CA LYS A 52 -12.83 -11.73 6.48
C LYS A 52 -11.53 -12.02 7.24
N GLN A 53 -10.47 -12.43 6.56
CA GLN A 53 -9.18 -12.83 7.15
C GLN A 53 -8.17 -11.67 7.26
N GLY A 54 -8.35 -10.60 6.48
CA GLY A 54 -7.40 -9.51 6.39
C GLY A 54 -8.02 -8.13 6.34
N TYR A 55 -7.15 -7.13 6.50
CA TYR A 55 -7.44 -5.73 6.25
C TYR A 55 -6.78 -5.29 4.96
N LYS A 56 -7.50 -4.51 4.16
CA LYS A 56 -6.97 -3.83 2.97
C LYS A 56 -7.11 -2.33 3.12
N CYS A 57 -6.03 -1.61 2.82
CA CYS A 57 -6.07 -0.15 2.78
C CYS A 57 -6.89 0.30 1.55
N LEU A 58 -7.83 1.22 1.76
CA LEU A 58 -8.65 1.77 0.67
C LEU A 58 -7.88 2.71 -0.27
N GLY A 59 -6.76 3.28 0.18
CA GLY A 59 -5.90 4.15 -0.64
C GLY A 59 -4.84 3.34 -1.39
N CYS A 60 -3.86 2.82 -0.66
CA CYS A 60 -2.67 2.17 -1.22
C CYS A 60 -2.83 0.66 -1.49
N GLU A 61 -3.99 0.06 -1.25
CA GLU A 61 -4.25 -1.38 -1.41
C GLU A 61 -3.40 -2.36 -0.60
N THR A 62 -2.48 -1.88 0.26
CA THR A 62 -1.71 -2.71 1.20
C THR A 62 -2.61 -3.66 1.99
N VAL A 63 -2.22 -4.93 2.04
CA VAL A 63 -2.96 -5.98 2.73
C VAL A 63 -2.17 -6.52 3.91
N VAL A 64 -2.83 -6.62 5.07
CA VAL A 64 -2.25 -7.10 6.33
C VAL A 64 -3.22 -8.00 7.09
N HIS A 65 -2.70 -8.85 7.99
CA HIS A 65 -3.56 -9.54 8.96
C HIS A 65 -4.28 -8.53 9.86
N LYS A 66 -5.44 -8.94 10.40
CA LYS A 66 -6.15 -8.16 11.42
C LYS A 66 -5.29 -7.80 12.63
N ARG A 67 -4.41 -8.69 13.07
CA ARG A 67 -3.48 -8.41 14.18
C ARG A 67 -2.29 -7.54 13.79
N CYS A 68 -1.96 -7.46 12.50
CA CYS A 68 -0.75 -6.78 12.03
C CYS A 68 -1.00 -5.30 11.70
N HIS A 69 -2.25 -4.89 11.43
CA HIS A 69 -2.55 -3.52 11.03
C HIS A 69 -2.10 -2.47 12.06
N SER A 70 -2.22 -2.77 13.36
CA SER A 70 -1.77 -1.90 14.46
C SER A 70 -0.27 -1.64 14.46
N PHE A 71 0.52 -2.48 13.82
CA PHE A 71 1.98 -2.37 13.81
C PHE A 71 2.51 -1.60 12.59
N ILE A 72 1.63 -1.16 11.69
CA ILE A 72 2.03 -0.38 10.50
C ILE A 72 2.38 1.05 10.92
N SER A 73 3.67 1.32 11.04
CA SER A 73 4.23 2.66 11.28
C SER A 73 4.49 3.45 9.99
N ALA A 74 4.65 2.75 8.86
CA ALA A 74 4.82 3.37 7.55
C ALA A 74 3.59 4.22 7.20
N ARG A 75 3.80 5.44 6.70
CA ARG A 75 2.72 6.34 6.29
C ARG A 75 2.14 5.90 4.95
N CYS A 76 0.83 6.00 4.83
CA CYS A 76 0.15 5.71 3.57
C CYS A 76 0.56 6.71 2.49
N THR A 77 1.07 6.24 1.35
CA THR A 77 1.44 7.08 0.20
C THR A 77 0.23 7.68 -0.53
N PHE A 78 -0.94 7.05 -0.40
CA PHE A 78 -2.19 7.45 -1.07
C PHE A 78 -3.26 7.98 -0.09
N GLY A 79 -2.89 8.24 1.17
CA GLY A 79 -3.80 8.76 2.18
C GLY A 79 -3.95 10.28 2.10
N PRO A 80 -5.02 10.89 2.65
CA PRO A 80 -5.13 12.35 2.71
C PRO A 80 -3.99 13.03 3.47
N SER A 81 -3.26 12.28 4.32
CA SER A 81 -2.08 12.75 5.06
C SER A 81 -0.76 12.67 4.25
N SER A 82 -0.74 12.12 3.03
CA SER A 82 0.47 12.10 2.18
C SER A 82 0.78 13.45 1.54
N ARG A 83 -0.10 14.45 1.71
CA ARG A 83 0.05 15.81 1.15
C ARG A 83 0.49 16.87 2.15
N ALA A 84 0.70 16.50 3.42
CA ALA A 84 1.30 17.42 4.39
C ALA A 84 2.82 17.20 4.36
N PRO A 85 3.62 18.19 3.90
CA PRO A 85 5.04 18.18 4.22
C PRO A 85 5.20 18.00 5.72
N LEU A 86 6.18 17.19 6.13
CA LEU A 86 6.68 17.24 7.50
C LEU A 86 7.27 18.65 7.69
N ILE A 87 6.45 19.62 8.06
CA ILE A 87 6.93 20.91 8.53
C ILE A 87 7.51 20.65 9.92
N PRO A 88 8.81 20.89 10.15
CA PRO A 88 9.37 20.86 11.49
C PRO A 88 8.58 21.87 12.34
N GLU A 89 8.07 21.43 13.49
CA GLU A 89 7.36 22.31 14.41
C GLU A 89 8.31 23.43 14.89
N GLY A 90 8.16 24.63 14.34
CA GLY A 90 8.90 25.80 14.81
C GLY A 90 9.13 26.90 13.78
N SER A 91 8.07 27.58 13.31
CA SER A 91 8.05 29.04 13.09
C SER A 91 6.69 29.44 12.50
N GLN A 92 5.90 30.16 13.30
CA GLN A 92 4.61 30.74 12.90
C GLN A 92 4.78 31.88 11.90
N GLU A 93 3.76 32.02 11.05
CA GLU A 93 3.36 33.20 10.29
C GLU A 93 4.34 33.78 9.24
N GLN A 94 4.05 33.53 7.96
CA GLN A 94 3.82 34.64 7.00
C GLN A 94 3.13 34.20 5.69
N VAL A 95 1.83 34.51 5.62
CA VAL A 95 1.17 35.24 4.52
C VAL A 95 1.08 34.61 3.11
N TYR A 96 -0.12 34.12 2.80
CA TYR A 96 -0.96 34.50 1.65
C TYR A 96 -0.25 35.24 0.49
N ARG A 97 0.24 34.49 -0.52
CA ARG A 97 0.23 34.84 -1.97
C ARG A 97 1.22 33.97 -2.73
N ARG A 98 0.72 32.96 -3.43
CA ARG A 98 0.91 32.84 -4.89
C ARG A 98 0.07 31.69 -5.42
N ASN A 99 -1.00 32.03 -6.13
CA ASN A 99 -1.65 31.14 -7.06
C ASN A 99 -0.59 30.70 -8.08
N ARG A 100 -0.23 29.42 -8.09
CA ARG A 100 0.37 28.78 -9.25
C ARG A 100 -0.21 27.38 -9.36
N SER A 101 -1.10 27.25 -10.33
CA SER A 101 -1.41 26.02 -11.02
C SER A 101 -0.15 25.18 -11.23
N THR A 102 -0.03 24.12 -10.47
CA THR A 102 0.61 22.89 -10.93
C THR A 102 -0.31 21.79 -10.47
N SER A 103 -0.90 21.06 -11.43
CA SER A 103 -1.47 19.74 -11.18
C SER A 103 -0.37 18.94 -10.48
N MET A 104 -0.45 18.80 -9.16
CA MET A 104 0.47 17.96 -8.41
C MET A 104 -0.07 16.55 -8.54
N GLU A 105 0.17 15.98 -9.71
CA GLU A 105 0.09 14.54 -9.92
C GLU A 105 0.93 13.87 -8.82
N PRO A 106 0.46 12.76 -8.22
CA PRO A 106 1.28 11.97 -7.31
C PRO A 106 2.63 11.68 -7.99
N PRO A 107 3.75 11.58 -7.23
CA PRO A 107 5.05 11.29 -7.82
C PRO A 107 4.88 10.08 -8.74
N ALA A 108 5.27 10.20 -10.01
CA ALA A 108 5.13 9.10 -10.95
C ALA A 108 5.92 7.89 -10.41
N ASN A 109 5.42 6.67 -10.62
CA ASN A 109 6.21 5.47 -10.39
C ASN A 109 7.54 5.59 -11.16
N ASN A 110 8.67 5.42 -10.48
CA ASN A 110 9.99 5.49 -11.13
C ASN A 110 10.42 4.14 -11.72
N HIS A 111 9.49 3.19 -11.79
CA HIS A 111 9.71 1.87 -12.37
C HIS A 111 9.42 1.89 -13.87
N HIS A 112 10.33 1.34 -14.67
CA HIS A 112 10.08 1.08 -16.08
C HIS A 112 9.40 -0.29 -16.26
N PHE A 113 8.07 -0.32 -16.24
CA PHE A 113 7.29 -1.55 -16.33
C PHE A 113 7.01 -2.00 -17.77
N THR A 114 7.25 -3.28 -18.05
CA THR A 114 6.93 -3.93 -19.33
C THR A 114 6.01 -5.14 -19.09
N LYS A 115 5.16 -5.48 -20.06
CA LYS A 115 4.27 -6.65 -19.93
C LYS A 115 5.11 -7.93 -19.86
N HIS A 116 4.82 -8.77 -18.87
CA HIS A 116 5.57 -10.00 -18.64
C HIS A 116 4.63 -11.21 -18.55
N PHE A 117 5.04 -12.33 -19.14
CA PHE A 117 4.32 -13.60 -19.08
C PHE A 117 4.92 -14.48 -17.98
N TYR A 118 4.13 -14.71 -16.93
CA TYR A 118 4.57 -15.48 -15.78
C TYR A 118 4.23 -16.95 -15.96
N THR A 119 5.25 -17.79 -16.19
CA THR A 119 5.12 -19.24 -16.31
C THR A 119 5.19 -19.96 -14.97
N ARG A 120 5.67 -19.28 -13.93
CA ARG A 120 5.76 -19.78 -12.55
C ARG A 120 4.83 -18.97 -11.63
N PRO A 121 4.30 -19.57 -10.55
CA PRO A 121 3.55 -18.84 -9.54
C PRO A 121 4.37 -17.65 -9.02
N THR A 122 3.90 -16.44 -9.30
CA THR A 122 4.57 -15.18 -8.95
C THR A 122 3.57 -14.33 -8.17
N PHE A 123 4.04 -13.54 -7.19
CA PHE A 123 3.18 -12.68 -6.39
C PHE A 123 3.44 -11.22 -6.75
N CYS A 124 2.41 -10.39 -6.64
CA CYS A 124 2.50 -8.96 -6.86
C CYS A 124 3.21 -8.29 -5.68
N ASP A 125 4.33 -7.60 -5.95
CA ASP A 125 5.15 -6.93 -4.94
C ASP A 125 4.43 -5.72 -4.30
N HIS A 126 3.36 -5.24 -4.91
CA HIS A 126 2.55 -4.15 -4.36
C HIS A 126 1.44 -4.63 -3.41
N CYS A 127 0.63 -5.62 -3.83
CA CYS A 127 -0.54 -6.06 -3.07
C CYS A 127 -0.39 -7.42 -2.38
N GLY A 128 0.75 -8.10 -2.58
CA GLY A 128 1.07 -9.41 -2.00
C GLY A 128 0.22 -10.58 -2.51
N SER A 129 -0.66 -10.36 -3.50
CA SER A 129 -1.55 -11.39 -4.07
C SER A 129 -0.96 -11.99 -5.33
N MET A 130 -1.33 -13.23 -5.64
CA MET A 130 -0.79 -13.96 -6.80
C MET A 130 -1.08 -13.26 -8.13
N LEU A 131 -0.11 -13.26 -9.04
CA LEU A 131 -0.24 -12.95 -10.46
C LEU A 131 -0.75 -14.23 -11.14
N TYR A 132 -2.07 -14.32 -11.32
CA TYR A 132 -2.75 -15.53 -11.83
C TYR A 132 -3.45 -15.26 -13.16
N GLY A 133 -3.74 -16.32 -13.92
CA GLY A 133 -4.32 -16.28 -15.25
C GLY A 133 -3.37 -16.84 -16.33
N ILE A 134 -3.91 -17.20 -17.50
CA ILE A 134 -3.14 -17.80 -18.60
C ILE A 134 -2.42 -16.73 -19.45
N LEU A 135 -3.00 -15.53 -19.57
CA LEU A 135 -2.47 -14.42 -20.36
C LEU A 135 -2.57 -13.11 -19.57
N LYS A 136 -1.59 -12.22 -19.72
CA LYS A 136 -1.58 -10.85 -19.16
C LYS A 136 -1.73 -10.80 -17.63
N GLN A 137 -0.92 -11.58 -16.92
CA GLN A 137 -1.00 -11.63 -15.46
C GLN A 137 -0.48 -10.34 -14.81
N GLY A 138 0.48 -9.66 -15.45
CA GLY A 138 0.99 -8.39 -14.96
C GLY A 138 2.13 -7.79 -15.77
N VAL A 139 2.87 -6.91 -15.12
CA VAL A 139 4.05 -6.20 -15.65
C VAL A 139 5.25 -6.44 -14.74
N GLN A 140 6.45 -6.40 -15.32
CA GLN A 140 7.73 -6.50 -14.61
C GLN A 140 8.56 -5.25 -14.89
N CYS A 141 9.20 -4.70 -13.85
CA CYS A 141 10.13 -3.59 -14.02
C CYS A 141 11.45 -4.10 -14.64
N THR A 142 11.95 -3.43 -15.69
CA THR A 142 13.19 -3.82 -16.37
C THR A 142 14.44 -3.63 -15.52
N ASP A 143 14.38 -2.74 -14.53
CA ASP A 143 15.56 -2.29 -13.81
C ASP A 143 15.72 -3.04 -12.48
N CYS A 144 14.61 -3.25 -11.74
CA CYS A 144 14.63 -3.89 -10.42
C CYS A 144 13.89 -5.23 -10.35
N HIS A 145 13.30 -5.69 -11.47
CA HIS A 145 12.54 -6.94 -11.58
C HIS A 145 11.29 -7.05 -10.67
N ALA A 146 10.78 -5.93 -10.14
CA ALA A 146 9.53 -5.91 -9.40
C ALA A 146 8.37 -6.36 -10.31
N ASN A 147 7.55 -7.28 -9.81
CA ASN A 147 6.43 -7.91 -10.50
C ASN A 147 5.13 -7.40 -9.92
N VAL A 148 4.27 -6.77 -10.72
CA VAL A 148 2.99 -6.22 -10.23
C VAL A 148 1.84 -6.50 -11.19
N HIS A 149 0.61 -6.53 -10.68
CA HIS A 149 -0.57 -6.59 -11.54
C HIS A 149 -0.66 -5.31 -12.38
N HIS A 150 -1.32 -5.39 -13.54
CA HIS A 150 -1.62 -4.20 -14.35
C HIS A 150 -2.29 -3.07 -13.56
N ARG A 151 -3.25 -3.40 -12.68
CA ARG A 151 -3.94 -2.43 -11.80
C ARG A 151 -3.07 -1.86 -10.68
N CYS A 152 -1.97 -2.54 -10.35
CA CYS A 152 -1.07 -2.18 -9.25
C CYS A 152 0.11 -1.34 -9.74
N GLN A 153 0.28 -1.20 -11.06
CA GLN A 153 1.39 -0.49 -11.68
C GLN A 153 1.56 0.95 -11.14
N ASP A 154 0.47 1.71 -11.09
CA ASP A 154 0.50 3.12 -10.66
C ASP A 154 0.60 3.29 -9.14
N LYS A 155 0.38 2.19 -8.39
CA LYS A 155 0.39 2.18 -6.92
C LYS A 155 1.65 1.57 -6.33
N ALA A 156 2.49 0.95 -7.17
CA ALA A 156 3.78 0.42 -6.77
C ALA A 156 4.64 1.50 -6.10
N MET A 157 5.41 1.11 -5.09
CA MET A 157 6.27 2.04 -4.36
C MET A 157 7.28 2.70 -5.30
N HIS A 158 7.65 3.96 -5.07
CA HIS A 158 8.56 4.73 -5.93
C HIS A 158 10.05 4.43 -5.61
N ASN A 159 10.39 3.17 -5.35
CA ASN A 159 11.71 2.76 -4.85
C ASN A 159 12.48 1.85 -5.83
N CYS A 160 12.31 2.06 -7.14
CA CYS A 160 13.07 1.32 -8.15
C CYS A 160 14.58 1.37 -7.87
N GLY A 161 15.25 0.22 -7.98
CA GLY A 161 16.69 0.03 -7.74
C GLY A 161 17.06 -0.39 -6.31
N ILE A 162 16.12 -0.35 -5.35
CA ILE A 162 16.37 -0.89 -4.00
C ILE A 162 15.97 -2.37 -3.99
N GLN A 163 16.95 -3.27 -4.19
CA GLN A 163 16.71 -4.71 -4.04
C GLN A 163 16.60 -5.06 -2.56
N VAL A 164 15.43 -5.49 -2.11
CA VAL A 164 15.25 -6.08 -0.78
C VAL A 164 15.54 -7.58 -0.88
N GLN A 165 16.62 -8.03 -0.22
CA GLN A 165 17.05 -9.43 -0.10
C GLN A 165 16.15 -10.25 0.81
#